data_AF-A0A850A0H5-F1
#
_entry.id   AF-A0A850A0H5-F1
#
_cell.length_a   1.000
_cell.length_b   1.000
_cell.length_c   1.000
_cell.angle_alpha   90.00
_cell.angle_beta   90.00
_cell.angle_gamma   90.00
#
_symmetry.space_group_name_H-M   'P 1'
#
loop_
_entity.id
_entity.type
_entity.pdbx_description
1 polymer ?
#
loop_
_entity_poly.entity_id
_entity_poly.type
_entity_poly.pdbx_seq_one_letter_code
_entity_poly.pdbx_strand_id
1 'polypeptide(L)'
;MTIVLVGLTMPASAQLTDKEWLGVENRNWLNDNNWQGGSRPTASNRAIIPANAARMPLIDNDTTDAVAGAITIEAGAKINVEEGATLILGDGNAQTTTLDGELFLGRSGHEHGVLKINGDHTIQGEGGVIHMIHYDSTKIIENDGTGDELTLQSSNTSCSGWPQDRDCTVVLRGGGEIHVALDNRAYVVGDLDCLRLKDEPKTGSSAGFWVVENDTEFHVMTTVTGACAWQCIDTTAPLGGTFKIEYGEGCVAATGPVTLYAGTLECGASFCTAGKLTLKSVACDDCVDDKSEPRIIAHVSVSTTFGLGTASPGCASCP
;
A
#
# COMPACT_ATOMS: atom_id res chain seq x y z
N MET A 1 -48.42 20.44 18.37
CA MET A 1 -47.35 19.57 17.83
C MET A 1 -46.04 20.24 18.15
N THR A 2 -45.36 19.79 19.20
CA THR A 2 -44.11 20.40 19.68
C THR A 2 -42.96 19.65 19.04
N ILE A 3 -42.21 20.32 18.17
CA ILE A 3 -40.97 19.77 17.59
C ILE A 3 -39.88 19.96 18.65
N VAL A 4 -39.42 18.85 19.22
CA VAL A 4 -38.22 18.83 20.07
C VAL A 4 -37.03 18.70 19.13
N LEU A 5 -36.27 19.79 18.99
CA LEU A 5 -35.03 19.83 18.22
C LEU A 5 -33.92 19.24 19.11
N VAL A 6 -33.58 17.97 18.90
CA VAL A 6 -32.40 17.37 19.53
C VAL A 6 -31.18 17.90 18.78
N GLY A 7 -30.47 18.85 19.37
CA GLY A 7 -29.20 19.33 18.85
C GLY A 7 -28.17 18.22 18.95
N LEU A 8 -27.91 17.53 17.83
CA LEU A 8 -26.74 16.67 17.70
C LEU A 8 -25.51 17.58 17.64
N THR A 9 -24.79 17.72 18.75
CA THR A 9 -23.46 18.32 18.74
C THR A 9 -22.51 17.31 18.12
N MET A 10 -22.12 17.51 16.85
CA MET A 10 -21.01 16.76 16.29
C MET A 10 -19.73 17.22 17.01
N PRO A 11 -18.91 16.31 17.54
CA PRO A 11 -17.61 16.69 18.09
C PRO A 11 -16.79 17.36 16.99
N ALA A 12 -16.22 18.52 17.30
CA ALA A 12 -15.25 19.15 16.41
C ALA A 12 -14.01 18.24 16.36
N SER A 13 -13.62 17.83 15.16
CA SER A 13 -12.35 17.13 14.95
C SER A 13 -11.21 18.05 15.41
N ALA A 14 -10.31 17.54 16.26
CA ALA A 14 -9.14 18.28 16.70
C ALA A 14 -8.24 18.54 15.48
N GLN A 15 -8.08 19.81 15.11
CA GLN A 15 -7.24 20.18 13.98
C GLN A 15 -5.76 19.99 14.34
N LEU A 16 -5.03 19.22 13.53
CA LEU A 16 -3.58 19.11 13.64
C LEU A 16 -2.92 20.48 13.47
N THR A 17 -1.88 20.73 14.25
CA THR A 17 -1.04 21.93 14.07
C THR A 17 0.17 21.61 13.21
N ASP A 18 0.48 22.47 12.25
CA ASP A 18 1.54 22.22 11.29
C ASP A 18 2.94 22.46 11.89
N LYS A 19 3.89 21.60 11.48
CA LYS A 19 5.31 21.66 11.83
C LYS A 19 6.13 21.41 10.57
N GLU A 20 6.68 22.48 10.00
CA GLU A 20 7.50 22.40 8.79
C GLU A 20 8.94 21.95 9.09
N TRP A 21 9.45 21.06 8.26
CA TRP A 21 10.84 20.62 8.28
C TRP A 21 11.74 21.63 7.56
N LEU A 22 12.70 22.18 8.31
CA LEU A 22 13.69 23.14 7.84
C LEU A 22 15.00 22.46 7.40
N GLY A 23 15.38 21.36 8.06
CA GLY A 23 16.61 20.61 7.75
C GLY A 23 17.92 21.42 7.89
N VAL A 24 17.92 22.46 8.71
CA VAL A 24 19.00 23.45 8.80
C VAL A 24 20.27 22.94 9.48
N GLU A 25 20.15 22.03 10.44
CA GLU A 25 21.30 21.48 11.17
C GLU A 25 21.79 20.18 10.52
N ASN A 26 20.91 19.19 10.39
CA ASN A 26 21.23 17.86 9.87
C ASN A 26 19.97 17.17 9.31
N ARG A 27 20.04 15.85 9.08
CA ARG A 27 18.92 15.05 8.56
C ARG A 27 18.07 14.40 9.64
N ASN A 28 18.54 14.34 10.89
CA ASN A 28 17.93 13.53 11.93
C ASN A 28 16.56 14.11 12.33
N TRP A 29 15.51 13.29 12.17
CA TRP A 29 14.12 13.63 12.49
C TRP A 29 13.91 14.13 13.92
N LEU A 30 14.65 13.58 14.89
CA LEU A 30 14.53 13.93 16.31
C LEU A 30 15.21 15.24 16.70
N ASN A 31 16.01 15.84 15.82
CA ASN A 31 16.63 17.13 16.11
C ASN A 31 15.60 18.25 15.96
N ASP A 32 15.12 18.76 17.10
CA ASP A 32 14.12 19.81 17.20
C ASP A 32 14.48 21.09 16.42
N ASN A 33 15.77 21.39 16.25
CA ASN A 33 16.23 22.55 15.47
C ASN A 33 16.02 22.39 13.96
N ASN A 34 15.77 21.17 13.48
CA ASN A 34 15.37 20.96 12.09
C ASN A 34 13.89 21.27 11.85
N TRP A 35 13.10 21.61 12.89
CA TRP A 35 11.66 21.85 12.77
C TRP A 35 11.28 23.29 13.09
N GLN A 36 10.26 23.78 12.40
CA GLN A 36 9.72 25.10 12.64
C GLN A 36 9.22 25.25 14.09
N GLY A 37 9.70 26.31 14.75
CA GLY A 37 9.41 26.58 16.16
C GLY A 37 10.29 25.80 17.15
N GLY A 38 11.34 25.10 16.68
CA GLY A 38 12.33 24.47 17.55
C GLY A 38 11.77 23.29 18.35
N SER A 39 10.81 22.56 17.78
CA SER A 39 10.28 21.33 18.37
C SER A 39 9.78 20.40 17.26
N ARG A 40 10.11 19.12 17.37
CA ARG A 40 9.63 18.10 16.44
C ARG A 40 8.10 17.86 16.51
N PRO A 41 7.50 17.30 15.46
CA PRO A 41 6.13 16.81 15.47
C PRO A 41 5.89 15.76 16.55
N THR A 42 4.65 15.70 16.97
CA THR A 42 4.04 14.65 17.80
C THR A 42 2.77 14.16 17.10
N ALA A 43 2.05 13.21 17.69
CA ALA A 43 0.75 12.76 17.20
C ALA A 43 -0.29 13.90 17.04
N SER A 44 -0.11 15.05 17.71
CA SER A 44 -0.99 16.22 17.59
C SER A 44 -0.61 17.19 16.45
N ASN A 45 0.46 16.89 15.72
CA ASN A 45 1.01 17.75 14.68
C ASN A 45 0.94 17.10 13.30
N ARG A 46 0.82 17.95 12.27
CA ARG A 46 1.13 17.56 10.90
C ARG A 46 2.57 17.94 10.58
N ALA A 47 3.39 16.97 10.21
CA ALA A 47 4.73 17.24 9.71
C ALA A 47 4.67 17.66 8.23
N ILE A 48 5.26 18.78 7.87
CA ILE A 48 5.33 19.25 6.47
C ILE A 48 6.78 19.12 6.00
N ILE A 49 7.03 18.34 4.96
CA ILE A 49 8.36 18.15 4.37
C ILE A 49 8.39 18.86 3.02
N PRO A 50 8.98 20.07 2.94
CA PRO A 50 8.98 20.84 1.72
C PRO A 50 10.08 20.39 0.76
N ALA A 51 9.83 20.52 -0.55
CA ALA A 51 10.77 20.09 -1.59
C ALA A 51 12.10 20.85 -1.58
N ASN A 52 12.11 22.06 -1.03
CA ASN A 52 13.27 22.95 -0.97
C ASN A 52 14.05 22.85 0.37
N ALA A 53 13.71 21.91 1.25
CA ALA A 53 14.45 21.72 2.50
C ALA A 53 15.93 21.47 2.21
N ALA A 54 16.83 22.12 2.96
CA ALA A 54 18.27 22.04 2.72
C ALA A 54 18.82 20.60 2.83
N ARG A 55 18.17 19.79 3.68
CA ARG A 55 18.48 18.38 3.90
C ARG A 55 17.18 17.64 4.13
N MET A 56 16.95 16.54 3.43
CA MET A 56 15.73 15.74 3.59
C MET A 56 15.78 14.88 4.86
N PRO A 57 14.63 14.68 5.55
CA PRO A 57 14.58 13.92 6.79
C PRO A 57 15.12 12.49 6.68
N LEU A 58 15.68 12.04 7.79
CA LEU A 58 16.17 10.71 8.05
C LEU A 58 15.68 10.26 9.43
N ILE A 59 14.99 9.13 9.46
CA ILE A 59 14.59 8.42 10.66
C ILE A 59 15.51 7.19 10.71
N ASP A 60 16.55 7.26 11.52
CA ASP A 60 17.61 6.25 11.62
C ASP A 60 17.35 5.26 12.77
N ASN A 61 18.20 4.24 12.90
CA ASN A 61 18.10 3.22 13.94
C ASN A 61 18.19 3.77 15.38
N ASP A 62 18.78 4.95 15.56
CA ASP A 62 18.82 5.68 16.83
C ASP A 62 17.50 6.44 17.11
N THR A 63 16.55 6.41 16.17
CA THR A 63 15.26 7.09 16.24
C THR A 63 14.13 6.12 16.61
N THR A 64 13.76 6.07 17.89
CA THR A 64 12.64 5.23 18.36
C THR A 64 11.28 5.94 18.39
N ASP A 65 11.27 7.28 18.32
CA ASP A 65 10.09 8.11 18.62
C ASP A 65 9.73 9.08 17.48
N ALA A 66 9.94 8.68 16.22
CA ALA A 66 9.44 9.47 15.09
C ALA A 66 7.92 9.31 14.98
N VAL A 67 7.20 10.33 15.43
CA VAL A 67 5.73 10.34 15.46
C VAL A 67 5.21 11.61 14.79
N ALA A 68 4.14 11.48 14.01
CA ALA A 68 3.34 12.60 13.53
C ALA A 68 1.86 12.18 13.47
N GLY A 69 0.93 13.12 13.70
CA GLY A 69 -0.49 12.84 13.48
C GLY A 69 -0.78 12.61 11.99
N ALA A 70 -0.16 13.41 11.14
CA ALA A 70 -0.14 13.23 9.69
C ALA A 70 1.14 13.79 9.09
N ILE A 71 1.41 13.48 7.83
CA ILE A 71 2.51 14.06 7.07
C ILE A 71 1.99 14.72 5.80
N THR A 72 2.67 15.78 5.36
CA THR A 72 2.63 16.27 3.98
C THR A 72 4.04 16.16 3.41
N ILE A 73 4.22 15.31 2.40
CA ILE A 73 5.48 15.23 1.65
C ILE A 73 5.22 15.85 0.28
N GLU A 74 5.77 17.05 0.06
CA GLU A 74 5.59 17.75 -1.21
C GLU A 74 6.26 17.01 -2.38
N ALA A 75 5.78 17.26 -3.60
CA ALA A 75 6.41 16.75 -4.81
C ALA A 75 7.90 17.13 -4.87
N GLY A 76 8.77 16.14 -5.02
CA GLY A 76 10.24 16.30 -5.00
C GLY A 76 10.88 16.28 -3.60
N ALA A 77 10.09 16.23 -2.53
CA ALA A 77 10.57 15.95 -1.18
C ALA A 77 10.61 14.44 -0.89
N LYS A 78 11.36 14.05 0.16
CA LYS A 78 11.37 12.66 0.61
C LYS A 78 11.64 12.48 2.10
N ILE A 79 11.15 11.38 2.66
CA ILE A 79 11.55 10.85 3.98
C ILE A 79 12.22 9.50 3.76
N ASN A 80 13.28 9.22 4.52
CA ASN A 80 13.87 7.89 4.58
C ASN A 80 13.74 7.35 6.01
N VAL A 81 13.13 6.17 6.14
CA VAL A 81 13.07 5.38 7.37
C VAL A 81 14.07 4.24 7.21
N GLU A 82 15.20 4.34 7.89
CA GLU A 82 16.30 3.37 7.77
C GLU A 82 16.08 2.14 8.66
N GLU A 83 17.10 1.28 8.71
CA GLU A 83 17.12 0.03 9.44
C GLU A 83 16.67 0.18 10.90
N GLY A 84 15.77 -0.70 11.34
CA GLY A 84 15.33 -0.77 12.74
C GLY A 84 14.52 0.43 13.20
N ALA A 85 14.34 1.43 12.33
CA ALA A 85 13.65 2.65 12.64
C ALA A 85 12.15 2.51 12.40
N THR A 86 11.36 3.28 13.14
CA THR A 86 9.90 3.26 13.05
C THR A 86 9.38 4.68 12.88
N LEU A 87 8.50 4.86 11.89
CA LEU A 87 7.64 6.03 11.77
C LEU A 87 6.22 5.66 12.21
N ILE A 88 5.67 6.39 13.18
CA ILE A 88 4.29 6.21 13.63
C ILE A 88 3.44 7.36 13.10
N LEU A 89 2.35 7.02 12.41
CA LEU A 89 1.35 7.97 11.94
C LEU A 89 0.05 7.82 12.72
N GLY A 90 -0.49 8.95 13.17
CA GLY A 90 -1.78 9.03 13.82
C GLY A 90 -1.73 9.15 15.35
N ASP A 91 -2.88 9.50 15.93
CA ASP A 91 -3.09 9.73 17.37
C ASP A 91 -4.15 8.79 17.97
N GLY A 92 -4.53 7.74 17.24
CA GLY A 92 -5.65 6.85 17.56
C GLY A 92 -7.00 7.33 17.01
N ASN A 93 -7.05 8.51 16.37
CA ASN A 93 -8.22 8.97 15.62
C ASN A 93 -7.97 8.88 14.12
N ALA A 94 -9.03 9.06 13.34
CA ALA A 94 -8.92 9.13 11.88
C ALA A 94 -8.07 10.33 11.43
N GLN A 95 -7.04 10.08 10.62
CA GLN A 95 -6.13 11.10 10.09
C GLN A 95 -5.94 11.00 8.58
N THR A 96 -5.39 12.07 7.98
CA THR A 96 -5.09 12.12 6.54
C THR A 96 -3.72 12.71 6.28
N THR A 97 -2.90 11.94 5.56
CA THR A 97 -1.57 12.31 5.06
C THR A 97 -1.63 12.61 3.57
N THR A 98 -0.92 13.66 3.15
CA THR A 98 -0.71 14.01 1.75
C THR A 98 0.68 13.55 1.32
N LEU A 99 0.77 12.75 0.27
CA LEU A 99 2.00 12.18 -0.27
C LEU A 99 2.08 12.46 -1.76
N ASP A 100 2.79 13.52 -2.13
CA ASP A 100 3.11 13.85 -3.53
C ASP A 100 4.62 13.64 -3.83
N GLY A 101 5.43 13.47 -2.80
CA GLY A 101 6.84 13.07 -2.87
C GLY A 101 7.06 11.59 -2.57
N GLU A 102 8.17 11.26 -1.91
CA GLU A 102 8.56 9.87 -1.67
C GLU A 102 8.74 9.52 -0.18
N LEU A 103 8.18 8.38 0.25
CA LEU A 103 8.44 7.77 1.54
C LEU A 103 9.21 6.46 1.32
N PHE A 104 10.46 6.41 1.75
CA PHE A 104 11.29 5.20 1.68
C PHE A 104 11.26 4.45 3.00
N LEU A 105 10.81 3.20 2.97
CA LEU A 105 10.83 2.26 4.08
C LEU A 105 11.94 1.23 3.85
N GLY A 106 13.11 1.51 4.43
CA GLY A 106 14.35 0.75 4.28
C GLY A 106 15.32 1.35 3.25
N ARG A 107 16.45 0.65 3.07
CA ARG A 107 17.49 0.93 2.08
C ARG A 107 18.03 -0.38 1.50
N SER A 108 18.61 -0.34 0.30
CA SER A 108 19.20 -1.52 -0.33
C SER A 108 20.34 -2.11 0.52
N GLY A 109 20.32 -3.44 0.72
CA GLY A 109 21.43 -4.17 1.35
C GLY A 109 21.13 -4.83 2.70
N HIS A 110 19.86 -5.15 3.01
CA HIS A 110 19.37 -5.84 4.23
C HIS A 110 18.87 -4.92 5.38
N GLU A 111 18.37 -3.73 5.05
CA GLU A 111 18.01 -2.70 6.04
C GLU A 111 16.52 -2.30 5.93
N HIS A 112 15.83 -2.19 7.07
CA HIS A 112 14.36 -2.28 7.11
C HIS A 112 13.70 -1.18 7.97
N GLY A 113 12.87 -0.36 7.33
CA GLY A 113 12.03 0.62 8.01
C GLY A 113 10.62 0.08 8.27
N VAL A 114 10.00 0.51 9.36
CA VAL A 114 8.62 0.17 9.71
C VAL A 114 7.75 1.42 9.69
N LEU A 115 6.62 1.35 9.00
CA LEU A 115 5.52 2.30 9.12
C LEU A 115 4.46 1.71 10.04
N LYS A 116 4.12 2.42 11.11
CA LYS A 116 3.03 2.07 12.01
C LYS A 116 1.85 3.01 11.83
N ILE A 117 0.65 2.45 11.78
CA ILE A 117 -0.62 3.15 11.70
C ILE A 117 -1.28 3.14 13.09
N ASN A 118 -1.75 4.29 13.57
CA ASN A 118 -2.31 4.47 14.91
C ASN A 118 -3.63 5.25 14.81
N GLY A 119 -4.74 4.53 14.66
CA GLY A 119 -6.02 5.03 14.18
C GLY A 119 -6.16 4.91 12.65
N ASP A 120 -7.41 4.87 12.15
CA ASP A 120 -7.70 4.90 10.71
C ASP A 120 -6.91 5.99 9.99
N HIS A 121 -6.21 5.63 8.93
CA HIS A 121 -5.29 6.56 8.28
C HIS A 121 -5.46 6.55 6.78
N THR A 122 -5.77 7.72 6.22
CA THR A 122 -5.81 7.90 4.77
C THR A 122 -4.49 8.49 4.27
N ILE A 123 -3.82 7.81 3.34
CA ILE A 123 -2.72 8.39 2.56
C ILE A 123 -3.26 8.70 1.17
N GLN A 124 -3.17 9.98 0.80
CA GLN A 124 -3.65 10.48 -0.49
C GLN A 124 -2.60 11.33 -1.20
N GLY A 125 -2.68 11.43 -2.52
CA GLY A 125 -1.76 12.26 -3.30
C GLY A 125 -1.87 12.04 -4.80
N GLU A 126 -1.05 12.76 -5.54
CA GLU A 126 -0.95 12.71 -7.01
C GLU A 126 0.50 12.39 -7.40
N GLY A 127 0.80 11.09 -7.58
CA GLY A 127 2.10 10.62 -8.06
C GLY A 127 3.14 10.36 -6.96
N GLY A 128 2.77 10.52 -5.68
CA GLY A 128 3.67 10.18 -4.57
C GLY A 128 3.83 8.66 -4.39
N VAL A 129 4.97 8.27 -3.83
CA VAL A 129 5.37 6.86 -3.77
C VAL A 129 5.79 6.43 -2.37
N ILE A 130 5.24 5.32 -1.89
CA ILE A 130 5.74 4.57 -0.74
C ILE A 130 6.61 3.44 -1.29
N HIS A 131 7.90 3.49 -1.01
CA HIS A 131 8.86 2.47 -1.42
C HIS A 131 9.10 1.51 -0.26
N MET A 132 8.71 0.25 -0.44
CA MET A 132 9.03 -0.84 0.47
C MET A 132 10.26 -1.60 -0.07
N ILE A 133 11.45 -1.33 0.45
CA ILE A 133 12.70 -1.68 -0.27
C ILE A 133 13.16 -3.14 -0.02
N HIS A 134 12.54 -3.88 0.91
CA HIS A 134 13.01 -5.22 1.26
C HIS A 134 11.91 -6.19 1.71
N TYR A 135 11.93 -7.41 1.15
CA TYR A 135 10.83 -8.37 1.19
C TYR A 135 10.52 -9.02 2.55
N ASP A 136 11.52 -9.26 3.40
CA ASP A 136 11.31 -10.02 4.65
C ASP A 136 11.04 -9.13 5.87
N SER A 137 10.97 -7.82 5.69
CA SER A 137 11.39 -6.97 6.80
C SER A 137 10.89 -5.54 6.80
N THR A 138 10.69 -4.95 5.62
CA THR A 138 9.97 -3.69 5.54
C THR A 138 8.51 -3.99 5.83
N LYS A 139 7.91 -3.25 6.77
CA LYS A 139 6.54 -3.54 7.21
C LYS A 139 5.69 -2.30 7.30
N ILE A 140 4.41 -2.49 6.99
CA ILE A 140 3.33 -1.59 7.36
C ILE A 140 2.42 -2.35 8.31
N ILE A 141 2.35 -1.89 9.57
CA ILE A 141 1.66 -2.60 10.65
C ILE A 141 0.79 -1.67 11.49
N GLU A 142 -0.15 -2.27 12.22
CA GLU A 142 -0.89 -1.64 13.31
C GLU A 142 0.07 -1.19 14.44
N ASN A 143 -0.24 -0.07 15.08
CA ASN A 143 0.53 0.42 16.23
C ASN A 143 0.03 -0.15 17.56
N ASP A 144 -1.28 -0.24 17.74
CA ASP A 144 -1.94 -0.56 19.01
C ASP A 144 -2.59 -1.95 19.04
N GLY A 145 -2.67 -2.60 17.88
CA GLY A 145 -2.83 -4.04 17.76
C GLY A 145 -4.25 -4.54 17.50
N THR A 146 -5.24 -3.70 17.16
CA THR A 146 -6.39 -4.15 16.35
C THR A 146 -7.22 -2.97 15.82
N GLY A 147 -7.56 -3.05 14.54
CA GLY A 147 -8.75 -2.42 13.97
C GLY A 147 -8.53 -1.11 13.23
N ASP A 148 -7.29 -0.68 13.02
CA ASP A 148 -7.01 0.47 12.17
C ASP A 148 -7.10 0.09 10.70
N GLU A 149 -7.66 0.99 9.89
CA GLU A 149 -7.64 0.86 8.43
C GLU A 149 -6.67 1.85 7.78
N LEU A 150 -5.75 1.35 6.96
CA LEU A 150 -4.99 2.16 6.02
C LEU A 150 -5.77 2.30 4.71
N THR A 151 -6.17 3.51 4.34
CA THR A 151 -6.72 3.81 3.02
C THR A 151 -5.64 4.42 2.13
N LEU A 152 -5.43 3.87 0.93
CA LEU A 152 -4.60 4.48 -0.12
C LEU A 152 -5.51 5.02 -1.24
N GLN A 153 -5.40 6.30 -1.58
CA GLN A 153 -6.27 6.90 -2.60
C GLN A 153 -5.61 8.06 -3.35
N SER A 154 -6.26 8.53 -4.42
CA SER A 154 -5.95 9.82 -5.01
C SER A 154 -6.52 10.96 -4.16
N SER A 155 -5.80 12.08 -4.06
CA SER A 155 -6.36 13.36 -3.57
C SER A 155 -7.26 14.03 -4.61
N ASN A 156 -7.16 13.62 -5.88
CA ASN A 156 -7.83 14.22 -7.01
C ASN A 156 -9.01 13.36 -7.49
N THR A 157 -10.21 13.81 -7.17
CA THR A 157 -11.46 13.13 -7.55
C THR A 157 -11.75 13.20 -9.06
N SER A 158 -11.05 14.07 -9.80
CA SER A 158 -11.16 14.15 -11.26
C SER A 158 -10.35 13.09 -11.99
N CYS A 159 -9.47 12.38 -11.27
CA CYS A 159 -8.78 11.18 -11.73
C CYS A 159 -9.78 10.02 -11.84
N SER A 160 -10.70 10.19 -12.77
CA SER A 160 -11.82 9.31 -13.05
C SER A 160 -11.56 8.70 -14.42
N GLY A 161 -11.28 7.40 -14.44
CA GLY A 161 -10.93 6.71 -15.67
C GLY A 161 -10.35 5.35 -15.32
N TRP A 162 -10.76 4.33 -16.07
CA TRP A 162 -10.18 3.00 -15.96
C TRP A 162 -9.38 2.71 -17.23
N PRO A 163 -8.08 2.36 -17.14
CA PRO A 163 -7.25 2.38 -15.93
C PRO A 163 -6.92 3.81 -15.46
N GLN A 164 -6.76 4.01 -14.14
CA GLN A 164 -6.36 5.30 -13.58
C GLN A 164 -4.87 5.54 -13.90
N ASP A 165 -4.47 6.77 -14.23
CA ASP A 165 -3.04 7.06 -14.42
C ASP A 165 -2.29 6.83 -13.09
N ARG A 166 -1.10 6.22 -13.14
CA ARG A 166 -0.26 6.02 -11.93
C ARG A 166 0.14 7.36 -11.32
N ASP A 167 0.34 8.37 -12.16
CA ASP A 167 0.70 9.73 -11.74
C ASP A 167 -0.47 10.46 -11.04
N CYS A 168 -1.66 9.87 -11.09
CA CYS A 168 -2.88 10.44 -10.53
C CYS A 168 -3.26 9.87 -9.16
N THR A 169 -2.42 9.06 -8.54
CA THR A 169 -2.68 8.50 -7.21
C THR A 169 -1.38 8.18 -6.48
N VAL A 170 -1.49 7.71 -5.24
CA VAL A 170 -0.35 7.19 -4.50
C VAL A 170 0.02 5.81 -5.03
N VAL A 171 1.31 5.53 -5.12
CA VAL A 171 1.81 4.20 -5.45
C VAL A 171 2.52 3.61 -4.23
N LEU A 172 2.06 2.47 -3.75
CA LEU A 172 2.86 1.61 -2.87
C LEU A 172 3.59 0.62 -3.77
N ARG A 173 4.92 0.62 -3.74
CA ARG A 173 5.74 -0.30 -4.54
C ARG A 173 6.83 -0.99 -3.73
N GLY A 174 7.27 -2.15 -4.19
CA GLY A 174 8.43 -2.84 -3.65
C GLY A 174 8.13 -4.25 -3.13
N GLY A 175 8.83 -4.63 -2.07
CA GLY A 175 8.67 -5.88 -1.34
C GLY A 175 8.59 -5.62 0.16
N GLY A 176 7.94 -6.53 0.89
CA GLY A 176 7.78 -6.44 2.34
C GLY A 176 6.49 -7.08 2.81
N GLU A 177 6.00 -6.64 3.96
CA GLU A 177 4.77 -7.16 4.56
C GLU A 177 3.79 -6.05 4.94
N ILE A 178 2.51 -6.25 4.60
CA ILE A 178 1.41 -5.36 4.99
C ILE A 178 0.48 -6.15 5.92
N HIS A 179 0.50 -5.78 7.20
CA HIS A 179 -0.29 -6.42 8.25
C HIS A 179 -1.53 -5.62 8.64
N VAL A 180 -1.53 -4.30 8.45
CA VAL A 180 -2.67 -3.40 8.70
C VAL A 180 -3.86 -3.74 7.79
N ALA A 181 -5.10 -3.49 8.22
CA ALA A 181 -6.22 -3.53 7.27
C ALA A 181 -5.99 -2.49 6.16
N LEU A 182 -6.29 -2.84 4.91
CA LEU A 182 -5.97 -1.98 3.76
C LEU A 182 -7.18 -1.81 2.85
N ASP A 183 -7.67 -0.58 2.71
CA ASP A 183 -8.57 -0.18 1.62
C ASP A 183 -7.76 0.38 0.46
N ASN A 184 -7.56 -0.46 -0.56
CA ASN A 184 -6.81 -0.09 -1.75
C ASN A 184 -7.71 0.60 -2.80
N ARG A 185 -7.50 1.90 -2.97
CA ARG A 185 -8.09 2.73 -4.03
C ARG A 185 -7.02 3.38 -4.91
N ALA A 186 -5.83 2.78 -4.94
CA ALA A 186 -4.63 3.30 -5.58
C ALA A 186 -3.85 2.17 -6.28
N TYR A 187 -2.54 2.34 -6.50
CA TYR A 187 -1.68 1.27 -7.01
C TYR A 187 -0.88 0.62 -5.90
N VAL A 188 -0.98 -0.70 -5.77
CA VAL A 188 -0.10 -1.53 -4.94
C VAL A 188 0.66 -2.47 -5.86
N VAL A 189 1.98 -2.29 -5.96
CA VAL A 189 2.85 -2.92 -6.95
C VAL A 189 3.92 -3.75 -6.25
N GLY A 190 3.89 -5.06 -6.43
CA GLY A 190 5.03 -5.92 -6.12
C GLY A 190 6.04 -5.82 -7.27
N ASP A 191 7.20 -5.22 -7.02
CA ASP A 191 8.27 -5.07 -8.04
C ASP A 191 9.68 -5.28 -7.48
N LEU A 192 9.79 -5.69 -6.21
CA LEU A 192 11.04 -6.14 -5.59
C LEU A 192 10.81 -7.45 -4.83
N ASP A 193 11.53 -8.50 -5.22
CA ASP A 193 11.56 -9.85 -4.61
C ASP A 193 10.18 -10.45 -4.27
N CYS A 194 9.58 -10.03 -3.15
CA CYS A 194 8.31 -10.53 -2.66
C CYS A 194 7.53 -9.47 -1.85
N LEU A 195 6.27 -9.21 -2.21
CA LEU A 195 5.33 -8.40 -1.43
C LEU A 195 4.25 -9.30 -0.81
N ARG A 196 3.99 -9.17 0.49
CA ARG A 196 3.07 -10.04 1.24
C ARG A 196 1.94 -9.26 1.90
N LEU A 197 0.70 -9.70 1.67
CA LEU A 197 -0.48 -9.25 2.41
C LEU A 197 -0.78 -10.27 3.52
N LYS A 198 -0.76 -9.84 4.78
CA LYS A 198 -0.88 -10.69 5.97
C LYS A 198 -1.90 -10.14 6.97
N ASP A 199 -2.25 -11.00 7.92
CA ASP A 199 -3.04 -10.72 9.13
C ASP A 199 -4.40 -10.12 8.81
N GLU A 200 -4.55 -8.80 8.83
CA GLU A 200 -5.85 -8.15 8.72
C GLU A 200 -6.47 -8.22 7.31
N PRO A 201 -7.80 -8.11 7.17
CA PRO A 201 -8.44 -8.10 5.86
C PRO A 201 -7.97 -6.95 4.96
N LYS A 202 -8.04 -7.19 3.66
CA LYS A 202 -7.74 -6.20 2.63
C LYS A 202 -8.99 -6.01 1.79
N THR A 203 -9.31 -4.79 1.44
CA THR A 203 -10.40 -4.44 0.55
C THR A 203 -9.86 -3.64 -0.64
N GLY A 204 -10.60 -3.62 -1.72
CA GLY A 204 -10.25 -2.82 -2.88
C GLY A 204 -11.48 -2.15 -3.47
N SER A 205 -11.30 -0.93 -3.94
CA SER A 205 -12.32 -0.23 -4.70
C SER A 205 -12.13 -0.43 -6.21
N SER A 206 -13.07 0.04 -7.03
CA SER A 206 -12.94 0.02 -8.49
C SER A 206 -11.79 0.87 -9.03
N ALA A 207 -11.22 1.76 -8.20
CA ALA A 207 -10.06 2.57 -8.52
C ALA A 207 -8.73 1.89 -8.12
N GLY A 208 -8.78 0.82 -7.32
CA GLY A 208 -7.61 0.11 -6.84
C GLY A 208 -7.03 -0.89 -7.83
N PHE A 209 -5.72 -1.04 -7.81
CA PHE A 209 -4.95 -2.00 -8.59
C PHE A 209 -3.99 -2.78 -7.68
N TRP A 210 -4.04 -4.10 -7.79
CA TRP A 210 -2.97 -5.00 -7.32
C TRP A 210 -2.14 -5.40 -8.53
N VAL A 211 -0.86 -5.05 -8.51
CA VAL A 211 0.04 -5.25 -9.64
C VAL A 211 1.25 -6.06 -9.20
N VAL A 212 1.71 -6.97 -10.06
CA VAL A 212 3.00 -7.63 -9.91
C VAL A 212 3.82 -7.43 -11.19
N GLU A 213 5.10 -7.07 -11.04
CA GLU A 213 6.02 -6.74 -12.12
C GLU A 213 7.35 -7.50 -12.02
N ASN A 214 8.08 -7.61 -13.13
CA ASN A 214 9.50 -8.03 -13.19
C ASN A 214 9.87 -9.35 -12.47
N ASP A 215 9.18 -10.45 -12.77
CA ASP A 215 9.43 -11.78 -12.18
C ASP A 215 9.37 -11.80 -10.63
N THR A 216 8.65 -10.85 -10.02
CA THR A 216 8.49 -10.81 -8.56
C THR A 216 7.28 -11.60 -8.10
N GLU A 217 7.23 -11.88 -6.79
CA GLU A 217 6.14 -12.61 -6.18
C GLU A 217 5.24 -11.68 -5.34
N PHE A 218 3.93 -11.79 -5.52
CA PHE A 218 2.93 -11.10 -4.72
C PHE A 218 2.10 -12.14 -3.97
N HIS A 219 2.30 -12.23 -2.67
CA HIS A 219 1.71 -13.25 -1.80
C HIS A 219 0.49 -12.70 -1.07
N VAL A 220 -0.61 -13.43 -1.17
CA VAL A 220 -1.84 -13.15 -0.45
C VAL A 220 -2.05 -14.23 0.60
N MET A 221 -1.88 -13.84 1.86
CA MET A 221 -1.96 -14.73 3.03
C MET A 221 -3.11 -14.32 3.97
N THR A 222 -4.03 -13.49 3.50
CA THR A 222 -5.21 -13.02 4.23
C THR A 222 -6.40 -12.90 3.27
N THR A 223 -7.56 -12.49 3.77
CA THR A 223 -8.76 -12.22 2.96
C THR A 223 -8.62 -10.90 2.19
N VAL A 224 -8.81 -10.94 0.88
CA VAL A 224 -8.87 -9.77 -0.02
C VAL A 224 -10.23 -9.73 -0.72
N THR A 225 -10.95 -8.61 -0.60
CA THR A 225 -12.27 -8.41 -1.21
C THR A 225 -12.36 -7.14 -2.06
N GLY A 226 -13.49 -6.95 -2.75
CA GLY A 226 -13.84 -5.68 -3.39
C GLY A 226 -13.60 -5.63 -4.90
N ALA A 227 -13.63 -4.44 -5.50
CA ALA A 227 -13.73 -4.23 -6.96
C ALA A 227 -12.41 -3.89 -7.67
N CYS A 228 -11.29 -4.05 -6.96
CA CYS A 228 -9.94 -3.79 -7.47
C CYS A 228 -9.56 -4.67 -8.66
N ALA A 229 -8.80 -4.09 -9.59
CA ALA A 229 -8.21 -4.82 -10.70
C ALA A 229 -6.94 -5.56 -10.25
N TRP A 230 -6.70 -6.72 -10.84
CA TRP A 230 -5.49 -7.53 -10.62
C TRP A 230 -4.71 -7.61 -11.92
N GLN A 231 -3.42 -7.27 -11.89
CA GLN A 231 -2.59 -7.18 -13.09
C GLN A 231 -1.23 -7.81 -12.85
N CYS A 232 -0.90 -8.84 -13.63
CA CYS A 232 0.48 -9.27 -13.76
C CYS A 232 1.02 -8.68 -15.05
N ILE A 233 2.05 -7.83 -14.94
CA ILE A 233 2.64 -7.12 -16.07
C ILE A 233 4.12 -7.46 -16.10
N ASP A 234 4.58 -8.06 -17.19
CA ASP A 234 6.00 -8.02 -17.53
C ASP A 234 6.23 -7.04 -18.67
N THR A 235 7.17 -6.12 -18.46
CA THR A 235 7.61 -5.21 -19.52
C THR A 235 9.04 -5.52 -20.00
N THR A 236 9.77 -6.40 -19.32
CA THR A 236 11.22 -6.55 -19.52
C THR A 236 11.73 -8.00 -19.59
N ALA A 237 10.98 -8.99 -19.14
CA ALA A 237 11.41 -10.39 -19.08
C ALA A 237 10.38 -11.37 -19.72
N PRO A 238 10.81 -12.61 -20.03
CA PRO A 238 9.93 -13.68 -20.51
C PRO A 238 9.10 -14.35 -19.41
N LEU A 239 9.39 -14.06 -18.14
CA LEU A 239 8.72 -14.66 -16.99
C LEU A 239 8.05 -13.54 -16.22
N GLY A 240 6.77 -13.28 -16.51
CA GLY A 240 6.03 -12.27 -15.78
C GLY A 240 5.91 -12.60 -14.30
N GLY A 241 5.57 -11.59 -13.50
CA GLY A 241 5.39 -11.75 -12.06
C GLY A 241 4.37 -12.82 -11.67
N THR A 242 4.40 -13.21 -10.40
CA THR A 242 3.55 -14.28 -9.88
C THR A 242 2.67 -13.79 -8.75
N PHE A 243 1.35 -13.88 -8.92
CA PHE A 243 0.42 -13.81 -7.78
C PHE A 243 0.32 -15.18 -7.13
N LYS A 244 0.62 -15.27 -5.84
CA LYS A 244 0.48 -16.49 -5.04
C LYS A 244 -0.59 -16.28 -3.98
N ILE A 245 -1.68 -17.02 -4.08
CA ILE A 245 -2.68 -17.10 -3.02
C ILE A 245 -2.27 -18.27 -2.13
N GLU A 246 -1.64 -17.97 -0.99
CA GLU A 246 -1.05 -18.98 -0.14
C GLU A 246 -2.08 -19.86 0.57
N TYR A 247 -1.64 -21.05 0.96
CA TYR A 247 -2.44 -21.99 1.73
C TYR A 247 -2.84 -21.43 3.11
N GLY A 248 -4.02 -21.79 3.59
CA GLY A 248 -4.49 -21.40 4.93
C GLY A 248 -5.43 -20.20 4.86
N GLU A 249 -4.99 -19.05 5.38
CA GLU A 249 -5.79 -17.82 5.55
C GLU A 249 -5.90 -16.97 4.26
N GLY A 250 -5.14 -17.30 3.21
CA GLY A 250 -5.25 -16.62 1.92
C GLY A 250 -6.61 -16.88 1.25
N CYS A 251 -7.40 -15.82 1.05
CA CYS A 251 -8.64 -15.91 0.27
C CYS A 251 -8.87 -14.66 -0.56
N VAL A 252 -9.16 -14.80 -1.85
CA VAL A 252 -9.49 -13.66 -2.71
C VAL A 252 -10.92 -13.79 -3.24
N ALA A 253 -11.79 -12.87 -2.85
CA ALA A 253 -13.13 -12.69 -3.39
C ALA A 253 -13.23 -11.32 -4.08
N ALA A 254 -12.56 -11.20 -5.23
CA ALA A 254 -12.54 -9.98 -6.01
C ALA A 254 -13.77 -9.86 -6.92
N THR A 255 -14.09 -8.64 -7.31
CA THR A 255 -15.14 -8.32 -8.30
C THR A 255 -14.58 -7.51 -9.47
N GLY A 256 -13.35 -7.00 -9.35
CA GLY A 256 -12.66 -6.31 -10.43
C GLY A 256 -12.01 -7.26 -11.43
N PRO A 257 -11.59 -6.74 -12.60
CA PRO A 257 -11.02 -7.53 -13.68
C PRO A 257 -9.65 -8.10 -13.30
N VAL A 258 -9.31 -9.25 -13.88
CA VAL A 258 -8.01 -9.92 -13.70
C VAL A 258 -7.33 -10.01 -15.06
N THR A 259 -6.13 -9.46 -15.18
CA THR A 259 -5.35 -9.49 -16.42
C THR A 259 -3.96 -10.07 -16.17
N LEU A 260 -3.61 -11.13 -16.89
CA LEU A 260 -2.29 -11.75 -16.84
C LEU A 260 -1.57 -11.51 -18.17
N TYR A 261 -0.48 -10.74 -18.13
CA TYR A 261 0.48 -10.59 -19.23
C TYR A 261 1.72 -11.41 -18.88
N ALA A 262 1.99 -12.49 -19.62
CA ALA A 262 3.22 -13.30 -19.47
C ALA A 262 3.50 -13.94 -18.09
N GLY A 263 2.65 -13.77 -17.06
CA GLY A 263 2.92 -14.28 -15.71
C GLY A 263 1.92 -15.30 -15.17
N THR A 264 2.03 -15.53 -13.87
CA THR A 264 1.40 -16.69 -13.22
C THR A 264 0.43 -16.26 -12.10
N LEU A 265 -0.73 -16.91 -12.06
CA LEU A 265 -1.60 -16.92 -10.89
C LEU A 265 -1.56 -18.32 -10.27
N GLU A 266 -0.93 -18.43 -9.12
CA GLU A 266 -0.87 -19.66 -8.33
C GLU A 266 -1.90 -19.60 -7.20
N CYS A 267 -2.84 -20.55 -7.22
CA CYS A 267 -3.85 -20.70 -6.20
C CYS A 267 -3.49 -21.90 -5.32
N GLY A 268 -2.92 -21.61 -4.16
CA GLY A 268 -2.85 -22.53 -3.02
C GLY A 268 -4.15 -22.56 -2.21
N ALA A 269 -4.95 -21.50 -2.27
CA ALA A 269 -6.26 -21.41 -1.60
C ALA A 269 -7.37 -20.89 -2.56
N SER A 270 -8.43 -20.30 -2.02
CA SER A 270 -9.59 -19.87 -2.82
C SER A 270 -9.34 -18.54 -3.54
N PHE A 271 -9.51 -18.53 -4.85
CA PHE A 271 -9.51 -17.32 -5.68
C PHE A 271 -10.80 -17.26 -6.51
N CYS A 272 -11.49 -16.14 -6.39
CA CYS A 272 -12.74 -15.88 -7.08
C CYS A 272 -12.73 -14.46 -7.64
N THR A 273 -13.17 -14.34 -8.89
CA THR A 273 -13.46 -13.03 -9.48
C THR A 273 -14.80 -13.02 -10.20
N ALA A 274 -15.60 -11.97 -9.96
CA ALA A 274 -16.75 -11.63 -10.81
C ALA A 274 -16.35 -10.80 -12.04
N GLY A 275 -15.13 -10.27 -12.06
CA GLY A 275 -14.61 -9.46 -13.15
C GLY A 275 -14.17 -10.29 -14.35
N LYS A 276 -13.87 -9.59 -15.45
CA LYS A 276 -13.37 -10.21 -16.67
C LYS A 276 -11.96 -10.75 -16.45
N LEU A 277 -11.76 -12.05 -16.68
CA LEU A 277 -10.43 -12.65 -16.81
C LEU A 277 -9.89 -12.44 -18.23
N THR A 278 -8.69 -11.89 -18.32
CA THR A 278 -7.99 -11.63 -19.59
C THR A 278 -6.59 -12.24 -19.54
N LEU A 279 -6.30 -13.17 -20.45
CA LEU A 279 -5.00 -13.82 -20.60
C LEU A 279 -4.34 -13.28 -21.88
N LYS A 280 -3.15 -12.73 -21.77
CA LYS A 280 -2.39 -12.18 -22.90
C LYS A 280 -0.98 -12.75 -22.91
N SER A 281 -0.66 -13.47 -23.99
CA SER A 281 0.73 -13.83 -24.29
C SER A 281 1.50 -12.58 -24.71
N VAL A 282 2.74 -12.45 -24.26
CA VAL A 282 3.66 -11.40 -24.72
C VAL A 282 4.69 -12.06 -25.63
N ALA A 283 5.01 -11.40 -26.74
CA ALA A 283 6.16 -11.76 -27.55
C ALA A 283 7.32 -10.92 -27.05
N CYS A 284 8.40 -11.55 -26.59
CA CYS A 284 9.64 -10.85 -26.27
C CYS A 284 10.57 -10.88 -27.48
N ASP A 285 11.06 -9.71 -27.88
CA ASP A 285 11.86 -9.52 -29.10
C ASP A 285 13.18 -10.31 -29.07
N ASP A 286 13.68 -10.66 -27.87
CA ASP A 286 14.93 -11.40 -27.67
C ASP A 286 14.73 -12.90 -27.40
N CYS A 287 13.48 -13.37 -27.35
CA CYS A 287 13.15 -14.77 -27.10
C CYS A 287 12.98 -15.50 -28.43
N VAL A 288 14.05 -16.17 -28.88
CA VAL A 288 14.14 -16.71 -30.24
C VAL A 288 13.01 -17.73 -30.56
N ASP A 289 12.37 -18.35 -29.57
CA ASP A 289 11.21 -19.24 -29.78
C ASP A 289 10.20 -19.29 -28.60
N ASP A 290 10.38 -18.49 -27.53
CA ASP A 290 9.56 -18.58 -26.32
C ASP A 290 8.52 -17.47 -26.24
N LYS A 291 7.26 -17.79 -26.55
CA LYS A 291 6.13 -16.96 -26.12
C LYS A 291 5.93 -17.20 -24.63
N SER A 292 5.97 -16.14 -23.85
CA SER A 292 5.57 -16.19 -22.45
C SER A 292 4.04 -16.29 -22.38
N GLU A 293 3.54 -17.50 -22.15
CA GLU A 293 2.11 -17.75 -21.99
C GLU A 293 1.70 -17.50 -20.53
N PRO A 294 0.59 -16.78 -20.28
CA PRO A 294 0.08 -16.63 -18.92
C PRO A 294 -0.41 -17.97 -18.38
N ARG A 295 -0.15 -18.22 -17.08
CA ARG A 295 -0.45 -19.50 -16.43
C ARG A 295 -1.39 -19.32 -15.24
N ILE A 296 -2.30 -20.27 -15.08
CA ILE A 296 -3.09 -20.42 -13.85
C ILE A 296 -2.77 -21.80 -13.29
N ILE A 297 -2.27 -21.85 -12.07
CA ILE A 297 -1.83 -23.09 -11.42
C ILE A 297 -2.67 -23.27 -10.15
N ALA A 298 -3.41 -24.37 -10.08
CA ALA A 298 -4.11 -24.78 -8.87
C ALA A 298 -3.30 -25.88 -8.18
N HIS A 299 -3.00 -25.71 -6.90
CA HIS A 299 -2.26 -26.73 -6.16
C HIS A 299 -3.19 -27.83 -5.64
N VAL A 300 -2.86 -29.08 -5.96
CA VAL A 300 -3.70 -30.25 -5.64
C VAL A 300 -3.58 -30.74 -4.19
N SER A 301 -2.72 -30.13 -3.38
CA SER A 301 -2.47 -30.55 -1.99
C SER A 301 -3.59 -30.14 -1.02
N VAL A 302 -4.49 -29.24 -1.43
CA VAL A 302 -5.64 -28.81 -0.63
C VAL A 302 -6.88 -28.59 -1.52
N SER A 303 -8.03 -28.31 -0.91
CA SER A 303 -9.22 -27.85 -1.61
C SER A 303 -9.05 -26.43 -2.13
N THR A 304 -8.35 -26.28 -3.25
CA THR A 304 -8.23 -25.01 -3.97
C THR A 304 -9.47 -24.79 -4.84
N THR A 305 -10.09 -23.62 -4.75
CA THR A 305 -11.20 -23.23 -5.61
C THR A 305 -10.76 -22.06 -6.49
N PHE A 306 -10.88 -22.23 -7.82
CA PHE A 306 -10.78 -21.13 -8.77
C PHE A 306 -12.15 -20.90 -9.39
N GLY A 307 -12.73 -19.72 -9.19
CA GLY A 307 -14.08 -19.39 -9.62
C GLY A 307 -14.14 -18.16 -10.52
N LEU A 308 -14.91 -18.26 -11.61
CA LEU A 308 -15.30 -17.13 -12.46
C LEU A 308 -16.80 -16.89 -12.34
N GLY A 309 -17.19 -15.64 -12.04
CA GLY A 309 -18.58 -15.20 -11.90
C GLY A 309 -19.12 -15.25 -10.47
N THR A 310 -20.24 -14.55 -10.25
CA THR A 310 -20.83 -14.29 -8.92
C THR A 310 -21.52 -15.49 -8.26
N ALA A 311 -21.58 -16.65 -8.93
CA ALA A 311 -22.50 -17.74 -8.57
C ALA A 311 -21.82 -19.07 -8.17
N SER A 312 -20.49 -19.11 -8.03
CA SER A 312 -19.85 -20.33 -7.51
C SER A 312 -20.10 -20.45 -6.01
N PRO A 313 -20.72 -21.55 -5.52
CA PRO A 313 -20.99 -21.75 -4.10
C PRO A 313 -19.75 -21.68 -3.20
N GLY A 314 -18.57 -22.00 -3.75
CA GLY A 314 -17.28 -21.88 -3.05
C GLY A 314 -16.70 -20.45 -3.03
N CYS A 315 -17.23 -19.53 -3.83
CA CYS A 315 -16.85 -18.12 -3.81
C CYS A 315 -17.58 -17.29 -2.76
N ALA A 316 -18.72 -17.77 -2.26
CA ALA A 316 -19.49 -17.10 -1.21
C ALA A 316 -18.86 -17.24 0.19
N SER A 317 -17.73 -17.95 0.32
CA SER A 317 -17.15 -18.36 1.58
C SER A 317 -15.66 -18.03 1.71
N CYS A 318 -15.21 -16.86 1.23
CA CYS A 318 -14.05 -16.28 1.91
C CYS A 318 -14.51 -16.07 3.37
N PRO A 319 -13.87 -16.73 4.35
CA PRO A 319 -14.28 -16.67 5.74
C PRO A 319 -14.30 -15.24 6.28
#